data_AF-A0ABD1CTK5-F1
#
_entry.id   AF-A0ABD1CTK5-F1
#
_cell.length_a   1.000
_cell.length_b   1.000
_cell.length_c   1.000
_cell.angle_alpha   90.00
_cell.angle_beta   90.00
_cell.angle_gamma   90.00
#
_symmetry.space_group_name_H-M   'P 1'
#
loop_
_entity.id
_entity.type
_entity.pdbx_description
1 polymer ?
#
loop_
_entity_poly.entity_id
_entity_poly.type
_entity_poly.pdbx_seq_one_letter_code
_entity_poly.pdbx_strand_id
1 'polypeptide(L)'
;MHLEALGLRSDFIHKFSFSVISNINPALRSIDLSHNLVEDKGATNLAGPIAKISKGLSKLKLSHCGLTSKGVNQLAQSLSQNQNISNSLTFLDLSGNNLKDDITHLYNFLAQPNVIEHLDISKTDTTLESLFGALLRGIRIAQTFLCEKCRTFCSVTEVDYSEEMDKDSDCNMAFSFHLHTKLWIN
;
A
#
# COMPACT_ATOMS: atom_id res chain seq x y z
N MET A 1 11.13 -7.45 -7.62
CA MET A 1 11.99 -8.28 -6.76
C MET A 1 11.07 -9.10 -5.90
N HIS A 2 11.14 -10.42 -6.02
CA HIS A 2 10.23 -11.34 -5.36
C HIS A 2 11.04 -12.19 -4.38
N LEU A 3 10.73 -12.04 -3.10
CA LEU A 3 11.45 -12.63 -1.97
C LEU A 3 10.45 -13.31 -1.03
N GLU A 4 9.38 -13.87 -1.55
CA GLU A 4 8.31 -14.50 -0.77
C GLU A 4 8.79 -15.77 -0.06
N ALA A 5 8.37 -15.97 1.19
CA ALA A 5 8.56 -17.21 1.97
C ALA A 5 10.01 -17.71 2.06
N LEU A 6 10.98 -16.78 2.08
CA LEU A 6 12.41 -17.11 2.14
C LEU A 6 12.96 -17.19 3.58
N GLY A 7 12.09 -17.05 4.59
CA GLY A 7 12.50 -17.02 5.99
C GLY A 7 13.35 -15.78 6.33
N LEU A 8 13.20 -14.71 5.57
CA LEU A 8 13.95 -13.47 5.77
C LEU A 8 13.52 -12.81 7.08
N ARG A 9 14.50 -12.20 7.73
CA ARG A 9 14.34 -11.46 8.97
C ARG A 9 14.76 -10.01 8.79
N SER A 10 14.43 -9.18 9.79
CA SER A 10 14.69 -7.73 9.78
C SER A 10 16.16 -7.34 9.53
N ASP A 11 17.12 -8.20 9.83
CA ASP A 11 18.56 -8.01 9.60
C ASP A 11 18.95 -8.11 8.12
N PHE A 12 18.34 -9.04 7.36
CA PHE A 12 18.49 -9.08 5.90
C PHE A 12 17.89 -7.81 5.29
N ILE A 13 16.70 -7.43 5.75
CA ILE A 13 16.01 -6.22 5.27
C ILE A 13 16.86 -4.98 5.50
N HIS A 14 17.53 -4.86 6.65
CA HIS A 14 18.46 -3.76 6.90
C HIS A 14 19.61 -3.68 5.87
N LYS A 15 20.23 -4.83 5.54
CA LYS A 15 21.29 -4.90 4.51
C LYS A 15 20.74 -4.57 3.12
N PHE A 16 19.57 -5.09 2.78
CA PHE A 16 18.88 -4.80 1.54
C PHE A 16 18.58 -3.30 1.40
N SER A 17 18.01 -2.70 2.44
CA SER A 17 17.73 -1.26 2.52
C SER A 17 18.97 -0.42 2.25
N PHE A 18 20.11 -0.80 2.82
CA PHE A 18 21.37 -0.11 2.57
C PHE A 18 21.81 -0.19 1.11
N SER A 19 21.69 -1.38 0.49
CA SER A 19 21.99 -1.58 -0.92
C SER A 19 21.08 -0.74 -1.83
N VAL A 20 19.78 -0.63 -1.52
CA VAL A 20 18.83 0.18 -2.29
C VAL A 20 19.18 1.67 -2.20
N ILE A 21 19.51 2.17 -1.00
CA ILE A 21 19.88 3.59 -0.79
C ILE A 21 21.22 3.92 -1.45
N SER A 22 22.19 3.00 -1.43
CA SER A 22 23.50 3.22 -2.06
C SER A 22 23.45 3.26 -3.59
N ASN A 23 22.37 2.75 -4.19
CA ASN A 23 22.17 2.80 -5.62
C ASN A 23 21.56 4.17 -6.00
N ILE A 24 22.23 4.92 -6.87
CA ILE A 24 21.77 6.24 -7.33
C ILE A 24 20.51 6.14 -8.21
N ASN A 25 20.26 4.97 -8.81
CA ASN A 25 19.13 4.76 -9.70
C ASN A 25 18.55 3.33 -9.54
N PRO A 26 17.98 3.00 -8.36
CA PRO A 26 17.41 1.69 -8.15
C PRO A 26 16.24 1.52 -9.12
N ALA A 27 16.34 0.56 -10.05
CA ALA A 27 15.27 0.20 -10.98
C ALA A 27 14.16 -0.64 -10.30
N LEU A 28 14.03 -0.50 -8.97
CA LEU A 28 13.16 -1.32 -8.15
C LEU A 28 11.72 -0.81 -8.27
N ARG A 29 10.92 -1.52 -9.07
CA ARG A 29 9.50 -1.21 -9.29
C ARG A 29 8.55 -2.06 -8.47
N SER A 30 8.97 -3.25 -8.03
CA SER A 30 8.12 -4.16 -7.28
C SER A 30 8.92 -4.79 -6.17
N ILE A 31 8.36 -4.79 -4.96
CA ILE A 31 8.90 -5.43 -3.76
C ILE A 31 7.83 -6.38 -3.26
N ASP A 32 8.20 -7.65 -3.15
CA ASP A 32 7.37 -8.68 -2.55
C ASP A 32 8.20 -9.37 -1.48
N LEU A 33 7.81 -9.15 -0.22
CA LEU A 33 8.41 -9.75 0.96
C LEU A 33 7.39 -10.58 1.74
N SER A 34 6.27 -10.96 1.10
CA SER A 34 5.22 -11.71 1.77
C SER A 34 5.74 -12.99 2.43
N HIS A 35 5.11 -13.41 3.52
CA HIS A 35 5.49 -14.60 4.29
C HIS A 35 6.93 -14.58 4.84
N ASN A 36 7.46 -13.41 5.20
CA ASN A 36 8.74 -13.28 5.92
C ASN A 36 8.56 -12.57 7.26
N LEU A 37 9.41 -12.88 8.25
CA LEU A 37 9.39 -12.21 9.55
C LEU A 37 10.12 -10.86 9.47
N VAL A 38 9.55 -9.93 8.71
CA VAL A 38 10.06 -8.57 8.54
C VAL A 38 9.92 -7.81 9.85
N GLU A 39 8.77 -7.95 10.52
CA GLU A 39 8.40 -7.26 11.76
C GLU A 39 8.45 -5.71 11.61
N ASP A 40 8.00 -4.98 12.63
CA ASP A 40 8.01 -3.51 12.59
C ASP A 40 9.41 -2.95 12.31
N LYS A 41 10.45 -3.58 12.86
CA LYS A 41 11.84 -3.17 12.66
C LYS A 41 12.24 -3.25 11.18
N GLY A 42 11.83 -4.29 10.47
CA GLY A 42 12.09 -4.41 9.03
C GLY A 42 11.29 -3.38 8.23
N ALA A 43 10.04 -3.09 8.61
CA ALA A 43 9.26 -2.01 7.99
C ALA A 43 9.94 -0.64 8.19
N THR A 44 10.43 -0.32 9.39
CA THR A 44 11.22 0.90 9.65
C THR A 44 12.45 0.97 8.75
N ASN A 45 13.15 -0.16 8.61
CA ASN A 45 14.33 -0.23 7.74
C ASN A 45 13.99 -0.03 6.26
N LEU A 46 12.80 -0.42 5.80
CA LEU A 46 12.34 -0.22 4.42
C LEU A 46 11.81 1.19 4.16
N ALA A 47 11.29 1.86 5.18
CA ALA A 47 10.67 3.18 5.08
C ALA A 47 11.62 4.22 4.46
N GLY A 48 12.86 4.29 4.95
CA GLY A 48 13.90 5.19 4.45
C GLY A 48 14.27 4.99 2.96
N PRO A 49 14.59 3.76 2.52
CA PRO A 49 14.81 3.45 1.11
C PRO A 49 13.62 3.78 0.22
N ILE A 50 12.40 3.41 0.63
CA ILE A 50 11.17 3.66 -0.12
C ILE A 50 10.97 5.16 -0.36
N ALA A 51 11.20 6.00 0.65
CA ALA A 51 11.14 7.45 0.51
C ALA A 51 12.14 8.02 -0.52
N LYS A 52 13.21 7.29 -0.85
CA LYS A 52 14.28 7.70 -1.77
C LYS A 52 14.20 7.04 -3.15
N ILE A 53 13.24 6.16 -3.42
CA ILE A 53 13.06 5.55 -4.75
C ILE A 53 12.56 6.64 -5.72
N SER A 54 13.49 7.21 -6.49
CA SER A 54 13.23 8.30 -7.44
C SER A 54 12.32 7.89 -8.59
N LYS A 55 12.34 6.62 -8.98
CA LYS A 55 11.49 6.09 -10.06
C LYS A 55 10.06 5.79 -9.61
N GLY A 56 9.78 5.76 -8.31
CA GLY A 56 8.53 5.25 -7.75
C GLY A 56 8.48 3.71 -7.71
N LEU A 57 7.43 3.18 -7.09
CA LEU A 57 7.22 1.76 -6.81
C LEU A 57 5.80 1.39 -7.27
N SER A 58 5.66 0.36 -8.12
CA SER A 58 4.37 -0.09 -8.63
C SER A 58 3.67 -1.13 -7.77
N LYS A 59 4.42 -2.04 -7.15
CA LYS A 59 3.84 -3.09 -6.29
C LYS A 59 4.60 -3.21 -4.97
N LEU A 60 3.88 -3.18 -3.87
CA LEU A 60 4.39 -3.46 -2.54
C LEU A 60 3.54 -4.54 -1.88
N LYS A 61 4.14 -5.69 -1.62
CA LYS A 61 3.49 -6.81 -0.94
C LYS A 61 4.24 -7.15 0.34
N LEU A 62 3.51 -7.09 1.45
CA LEU A 62 3.97 -7.34 2.79
C LEU A 62 2.97 -8.24 3.54
N SER A 63 2.34 -9.19 2.84
CA SER A 63 1.37 -10.10 3.44
C SER A 63 2.06 -11.03 4.46
N HIS A 64 1.41 -11.30 5.58
CA HIS A 64 1.92 -12.21 6.62
C HIS A 64 3.36 -11.90 7.06
N CYS A 65 3.67 -10.62 7.25
CA CYS A 65 5.02 -10.14 7.55
C CYS A 65 5.32 -9.93 9.05
N GLY A 66 4.35 -10.22 9.92
CA GLY A 66 4.45 -9.93 11.35
C GLY A 66 4.44 -8.43 11.67
N LEU A 67 3.84 -7.61 10.79
CA LEU A 67 3.73 -6.18 11.01
C LEU A 67 2.63 -5.86 12.02
N THR A 68 2.83 -4.79 12.79
CA THR A 68 1.78 -4.17 13.60
C THR A 68 1.36 -2.82 13.02
N SER A 69 0.30 -2.23 13.56
CA SER A 69 -0.12 -0.85 13.21
C SER A 69 1.02 0.16 13.30
N LYS A 70 1.99 -0.03 14.20
CA LYS A 70 3.16 0.84 14.34
C LYS A 70 4.07 0.76 13.11
N GLY A 71 4.44 -0.44 12.68
CA GLY A 71 5.27 -0.64 11.49
C GLY A 71 4.59 -0.14 10.22
N VAL A 72 3.30 -0.41 10.06
CA VAL A 72 2.51 0.08 8.93
C VAL A 72 2.38 1.59 8.91
N ASN A 73 2.16 2.25 10.05
CA ASN A 73 2.10 3.71 10.10
C ASN A 73 3.42 4.37 9.69
N GLN A 74 4.56 3.83 10.15
CA GLN A 74 5.87 4.35 9.74
C GLN A 74 6.10 4.18 8.24
N LEU A 75 5.74 3.01 7.70
CA LEU A 75 5.82 2.76 6.27
C LEU A 75 4.92 3.73 5.48
N ALA A 76 3.67 3.89 5.90
CA ALA A 76 2.70 4.79 5.26
C ALA A 76 3.16 6.25 5.28
N GLN A 77 3.75 6.70 6.38
CA GLN A 77 4.34 8.04 6.47
C GLN A 77 5.44 8.24 5.41
N SER A 78 6.30 7.25 5.20
CA SER A 78 7.32 7.30 4.14
C SER A 78 6.75 7.20 2.73
N LEU A 79 5.67 6.42 2.53
CA LEU A 79 4.95 6.39 1.25
C LEU A 79 4.38 7.78 0.91
N SER A 80 3.75 8.46 1.87
CA SER A 80 3.23 9.82 1.72
C SER A 80 4.29 10.89 1.44
N GLN A 81 5.54 10.68 1.88
CA GLN A 81 6.62 11.62 1.64
C GLN A 81 7.16 11.56 0.21
N ASN A 82 6.94 10.45 -0.51
CA ASN A 82 7.46 10.27 -1.87
C ASN A 82 6.35 10.44 -2.92
N GLN A 83 6.31 11.62 -3.56
CA GLN A 83 5.33 11.94 -4.61
C GLN A 83 5.41 11.00 -5.84
N ASN A 84 6.55 10.35 -6.08
CA ASN A 84 6.64 9.38 -7.17
C ASN A 84 5.85 8.10 -6.84
N ILE A 85 5.76 7.73 -5.56
CA ILE A 85 5.04 6.54 -5.13
C ILE A 85 3.54 6.74 -5.25
N SER A 86 3.01 7.90 -4.83
CA SER A 86 1.58 8.18 -4.97
C SER A 86 1.10 8.09 -6.43
N ASN A 87 1.98 8.41 -7.39
CA ASN A 87 1.70 8.35 -8.83
C ASN A 87 2.10 7.03 -9.50
N SER A 88 2.65 6.05 -8.78
CA SER A 88 3.10 4.79 -9.38
C SER A 88 2.62 3.53 -8.68
N LEU A 89 2.28 3.59 -7.39
CA LEU A 89 1.87 2.44 -6.61
C LEU A 89 0.44 2.04 -6.94
N THR A 90 0.29 0.97 -7.72
CA THR A 90 -1.01 0.44 -8.13
C THR A 90 -1.44 -0.75 -7.28
N PHE A 91 -0.50 -1.45 -6.63
CA PHE A 91 -0.78 -2.64 -5.83
C PHE A 91 -0.15 -2.55 -4.44
N LEU A 92 -0.99 -2.56 -3.41
CA LEU A 92 -0.59 -2.61 -2.01
C LEU A 92 -1.27 -3.78 -1.31
N ASP A 93 -0.47 -4.67 -0.74
CA ASP A 93 -0.95 -5.81 0.04
C ASP A 93 -0.30 -5.83 1.42
N LEU A 94 -1.14 -5.68 2.44
CA LEU A 94 -0.82 -5.69 3.86
C LEU A 94 -1.58 -6.80 4.60
N SER A 95 -2.16 -7.76 3.87
CA SER A 95 -3.01 -8.81 4.43
C SER A 95 -2.30 -9.67 5.48
N GLY A 96 -3.06 -10.25 6.42
CA GLY A 96 -2.53 -11.19 7.39
C GLY A 96 -1.50 -10.61 8.38
N ASN A 97 -1.49 -9.29 8.59
CA ASN A 97 -0.72 -8.59 9.61
C ASN A 97 -1.61 -8.15 10.78
N ASN A 98 -1.04 -7.76 11.92
CA ASN A 98 -1.83 -7.41 13.11
C ASN A 98 -2.06 -5.89 13.21
N LEU A 99 -3.08 -5.36 12.53
CA LEU A 99 -3.37 -3.92 12.46
C LEU A 99 -4.51 -3.48 13.39
N LYS A 100 -4.60 -4.09 14.58
CA LYS A 100 -5.63 -3.84 15.61
C LYS A 100 -5.67 -2.40 16.11
N ASP A 101 -4.49 -1.80 16.25
CA ASP A 101 -4.36 -0.44 16.79
C ASP A 101 -4.49 0.60 15.67
N ASP A 102 -4.47 1.87 16.03
CA ASP A 102 -4.61 3.00 15.11
C ASP A 102 -3.63 2.95 13.92
N ILE A 103 -4.16 2.96 12.69
CA ILE A 103 -3.42 3.04 11.41
C ILE A 103 -3.68 4.36 10.66
N THR A 104 -3.87 5.47 11.40
CA THR A 104 -4.15 6.81 10.85
C THR A 104 -3.20 7.25 9.74
N HIS A 105 -1.91 6.90 9.76
CA HIS A 105 -0.99 7.31 8.70
C HIS A 105 -1.28 6.57 7.39
N LEU A 106 -1.73 5.31 7.46
CA LEU A 106 -2.20 4.58 6.28
C LEU A 106 -3.46 5.25 5.71
N TYR A 107 -4.42 5.62 6.57
CA TYR A 107 -5.60 6.36 6.13
C TYR A 107 -5.25 7.69 5.49
N ASN A 108 -4.32 8.44 6.06
CA ASN A 108 -3.87 9.72 5.49
C ASN A 108 -3.19 9.54 4.13
N PHE A 109 -2.40 8.48 3.96
CA PHE A 109 -1.82 8.13 2.66
C PHE A 109 -2.90 7.79 1.63
N LEU A 110 -3.84 6.93 1.98
CA LEU A 110 -4.96 6.53 1.12
C LEU A 110 -5.91 7.69 0.81
N ALA A 111 -6.00 8.70 1.69
CA ALA A 111 -6.80 9.91 1.51
C ALA A 111 -6.15 10.97 0.62
N GLN A 112 -4.87 10.83 0.28
CA GLN A 112 -4.19 11.67 -0.70
C GLN A 112 -4.43 11.16 -2.13
N PRO A 113 -4.25 11.99 -3.18
CA PRO A 113 -4.26 11.53 -4.56
C PRO A 113 -3.27 10.39 -4.75
N ASN A 114 -3.78 9.23 -5.16
CA ASN A 114 -2.97 8.05 -5.45
C ASN A 114 -3.58 7.26 -6.62
N VAL A 115 -2.78 6.35 -7.19
CA VAL A 115 -3.16 5.48 -8.31
C VAL A 115 -3.37 4.02 -7.90
N ILE A 116 -3.70 3.76 -6.64
CA ILE A 116 -3.90 2.40 -6.15
C ILE A 116 -5.10 1.79 -6.86
N GLU A 117 -4.89 0.64 -7.49
CA GLU A 117 -5.91 -0.15 -8.18
C GLU A 117 -6.32 -1.36 -7.33
N HIS A 118 -5.37 -1.89 -6.55
CA HIS A 118 -5.57 -3.05 -5.69
C HIS A 118 -5.03 -2.76 -4.28
N LEU A 119 -5.92 -2.80 -3.30
CA LEU A 119 -5.58 -2.71 -1.89
C LEU A 119 -6.09 -3.95 -1.16
N ASP A 120 -5.17 -4.71 -0.59
CA ASP A 120 -5.49 -5.85 0.27
C ASP A 120 -5.09 -5.57 1.71
N ILE A 121 -6.08 -5.60 2.60
CA ILE A 121 -5.92 -5.50 4.05
C ILE A 121 -6.75 -6.59 4.73
N SER A 122 -7.00 -7.69 4.03
CA SER A 122 -7.70 -8.84 4.57
C SER A 122 -6.97 -9.40 5.79
N LYS A 123 -7.72 -9.95 6.76
CA LYS A 123 -7.13 -10.57 7.95
C LYS A 123 -6.21 -9.62 8.74
N THR A 124 -6.52 -8.31 8.77
CA THR A 124 -5.70 -7.32 9.48
C THR A 124 -6.26 -6.81 10.80
N ASP A 125 -7.37 -7.38 11.31
CA ASP A 125 -8.05 -6.96 12.53
C ASP A 125 -8.34 -5.43 12.63
N THR A 126 -8.36 -4.73 11.49
CA THR A 126 -8.56 -3.27 11.39
C THR A 126 -10.04 -2.89 11.26
N THR A 127 -10.37 -1.65 11.63
CA THR A 127 -11.72 -1.09 11.51
C THR A 127 -11.97 -0.50 10.12
N LEU A 128 -12.99 -0.98 9.40
CA LEU A 128 -13.27 -0.55 8.03
C LEU A 128 -13.82 0.89 7.89
N GLU A 129 -14.47 1.44 8.92
CA GLU A 129 -15.16 2.73 8.81
C GLU A 129 -14.23 3.88 8.40
N SER A 130 -13.04 3.93 9.01
CA SER A 130 -12.03 4.97 8.70
C SER A 130 -11.38 4.75 7.34
N LEU A 131 -11.29 3.50 6.89
CA LEU A 131 -10.73 3.15 5.59
C LEU A 131 -11.61 3.63 4.44
N PHE A 132 -12.92 3.38 4.49
CA PHE A 132 -13.85 3.82 3.46
C PHE A 132 -13.83 5.34 3.29
N GLY A 133 -13.81 6.07 4.41
CA GLY A 133 -13.69 7.53 4.40
C GLY A 133 -12.38 8.02 3.77
N ALA A 134 -11.26 7.33 4.03
CA ALA A 134 -9.98 7.65 3.43
C ALA A 134 -9.95 7.38 1.92
N LEU A 135 -10.37 6.19 1.49
CA LEU A 135 -10.40 5.81 0.07
C LEU A 135 -11.25 6.78 -0.76
N LEU A 136 -12.44 7.13 -0.28
CA LEU A 136 -13.31 8.09 -0.98
C LEU A 136 -12.67 9.48 -1.12
N ARG A 137 -11.88 9.93 -0.14
CA ARG A 137 -11.17 11.21 -0.21
C ARG A 137 -10.03 11.18 -1.21
N GLY A 138 -9.19 10.14 -1.18
CA GLY A 138 -8.06 10.01 -2.11
C GLY A 138 -8.49 9.97 -3.57
N ILE A 139 -9.55 9.20 -3.86
CA ILE A 139 -10.12 9.06 -5.20
C ILE A 139 -10.72 10.38 -5.69
N ARG A 140 -11.48 11.10 -4.84
CA ARG A 140 -12.09 12.40 -5.20
C ARG A 140 -11.05 13.45 -5.56
N ILE A 141 -9.93 13.50 -4.85
CA ILE A 141 -8.87 14.49 -5.09
C ILE A 141 -8.05 14.11 -6.35
N ALA A 142 -7.79 12.82 -6.59
CA ALA A 142 -7.15 12.34 -7.83
C ALA A 142 -7.95 12.68 -9.10
N GLN A 143 -9.27 12.88 -8.99
CA GLN A 143 -10.15 13.31 -10.09
C GLN A 143 -10.25 14.83 -10.27
N THR A 144 -9.75 15.64 -9.32
CA THR A 144 -9.80 17.11 -9.43
C THR A 144 -8.58 17.70 -10.16
N PHE A 145 -7.83 16.90 -10.91
CA PHE A 145 -6.86 17.42 -11.86
C PHE A 145 -7.59 17.92 -13.11
N LEU A 146 -7.59 19.24 -13.32
CA LEU A 146 -7.92 19.86 -14.60
C LEU A 146 -7.03 19.23 -15.68
N CYS A 147 -7.61 18.40 -16.55
CA CYS A 147 -6.97 18.10 -17.83
C CYS A 147 -6.93 19.40 -18.64
N GLU A 148 -5.77 20.08 -18.68
CA GLU A 148 -5.59 21.33 -19.43
C GLU A 148 -5.95 21.18 -20.93
N LYS A 149 -5.96 19.95 -21.45
CA LYS A 149 -6.35 19.64 -22.85
C LYS A 149 -7.85 19.49 -23.10
N CYS A 150 -8.69 19.14 -22.11
CA CYS A 150 -10.10 18.76 -22.37
C CYS A 150 -11.17 19.46 -21.52
N ARG A 151 -10.83 20.25 -20.48
CA ARG A 151 -11.80 21.02 -19.66
C ARG A 151 -13.08 20.25 -19.24
N THR A 152 -12.99 18.94 -19.02
CA THR A 152 -14.13 18.10 -18.63
C THR A 152 -13.76 17.24 -17.42
N PHE A 153 -14.68 17.13 -16.48
CA PHE A 153 -14.56 16.30 -15.27
C PHE A 153 -14.75 14.82 -15.64
N CYS A 154 -13.90 13.92 -15.12
CA CYS A 154 -14.12 12.48 -15.18
C CYS A 154 -14.30 11.94 -13.76
N SER A 155 -15.39 11.19 -13.51
CA SER A 155 -15.68 10.57 -12.21
C SER A 155 -15.57 9.06 -12.26
N VAL A 156 -14.88 8.48 -11.29
CA VAL A 156 -14.94 7.05 -10.93
C VAL A 156 -15.92 6.88 -9.77
N THR A 157 -16.82 5.91 -9.89
CA THR A 157 -18.00 5.74 -9.04
C THR A 157 -18.10 4.39 -8.30
N GLU A 158 -17.15 3.46 -8.45
CA GLU A 158 -17.30 2.09 -7.92
C GLU A 158 -16.04 1.63 -7.16
N VAL A 159 -16.20 1.39 -5.85
CA VAL A 159 -15.26 0.61 -5.04
C VAL A 159 -15.87 -0.79 -5.00
N ASP A 160 -15.30 -1.72 -5.75
CA ASP A 160 -15.76 -3.10 -5.73
C ASP A 160 -15.15 -3.80 -4.52
N TYR A 161 -16.06 -4.35 -3.72
CA TYR A 161 -15.78 -5.00 -2.46
C TYR A 161 -16.02 -6.50 -2.65
N SER A 162 -14.96 -7.30 -2.53
CA SER A 162 -15.06 -8.76 -2.55
C SER A 162 -14.95 -9.30 -1.12
N GLU A 163 -16.07 -9.81 -0.58
CA GLU A 163 -16.06 -10.68 0.61
C GLU A 163 -15.65 -12.09 0.18
N GLU A 164 -14.41 -12.48 0.45
CA GLU A 164 -14.06 -13.89 0.39
C GLU A 164 -14.17 -14.49 1.81
N MET A 165 -15.12 -15.41 1.97
CA MET A 165 -15.25 -16.22 3.19
C MET A 165 -14.17 -17.29 3.18
N ASP A 166 -13.15 -17.12 4.01
CA ASP A 166 -12.13 -18.16 4.20
C ASP A 166 -12.77 -19.36 4.90
N LYS A 167 -12.72 -20.54 4.26
CA LYS A 167 -13.49 -21.73 4.70
C LYS A 167 -12.88 -22.47 5.89
N ASP A 168 -11.69 -22.08 6.33
CA ASP A 168 -10.99 -22.72 7.43
C ASP A 168 -10.66 -21.68 8.53
N SER A 169 -11.29 -21.87 9.70
CA SER A 169 -11.05 -21.24 11.01
C SER A 169 -11.55 -19.80 11.24
N ASP A 170 -12.41 -19.69 12.26
CA ASP A 170 -12.76 -18.52 13.08
C ASP A 170 -12.64 -17.12 12.45
N CYS A 171 -13.75 -16.67 11.86
CA CYS A 171 -14.23 -15.28 11.85
C CYS A 171 -13.26 -14.15 11.43
N ASN A 172 -12.28 -14.39 10.55
CA ASN A 172 -11.51 -13.31 9.93
C ASN A 172 -11.96 -13.06 8.49
N MET A 173 -12.80 -12.04 8.34
CA MET A 173 -13.33 -11.56 7.07
C MET A 173 -12.17 -11.09 6.17
N ALA A 174 -12.10 -11.58 4.93
CA ALA A 174 -11.10 -11.13 3.96
C ALA A 174 -11.61 -9.89 3.21
N PHE A 175 -10.85 -8.80 3.27
CA PHE A 175 -11.16 -7.52 2.62
C PHE A 175 -10.13 -7.20 1.55
N SER A 176 -10.53 -7.34 0.29
CA SER A 176 -9.79 -6.81 -0.86
C SER A 176 -10.65 -5.78 -1.57
N PHE A 177 -10.02 -4.66 -1.94
CA PHE A 177 -10.66 -3.57 -2.65
C PHE A 177 -10.08 -3.48 -4.06
N HIS A 178 -10.96 -3.55 -5.06
CA HIS A 178 -10.61 -3.27 -6.44
C HIS A 178 -11.15 -1.90 -6.85
N LEU A 179 -10.24 -1.03 -7.28
CA LEU A 179 -10.54 0.35 -7.65
C LEU A 179 -10.52 0.46 -9.18
N HIS A 180 -11.70 0.43 -9.80
CA HIS A 180 -11.83 0.48 -11.26
C HIS A 180 -11.90 1.93 -11.77
N THR A 181 -10.91 2.42 -12.51
CA THR A 181 -11.05 3.68 -13.24
C THR A 181 -11.85 3.49 -14.53
N LYS A 182 -13.10 3.97 -14.60
CA LYS A 182 -13.87 4.08 -15.86
C LYS A 182 -13.72 5.49 -16.46
N LEU A 183 -13.19 5.58 -17.68
CA LEU A 183 -13.20 6.80 -18.49
C LEU A 183 -14.56 6.94 -19.17
N TRP A 184 -15.28 8.03 -18.90
CA TRP A 184 -16.42 8.43 -19.72
C TRP A 184 -15.93 9.43 -20.77
N ILE A 185 -15.93 9.02 -22.04
CA ILE A 185 -15.77 9.93 -23.17
C ILE A 185 -17.19 10.36 -23.56
N ASN A 186 -17.47 11.65 -23.44
CA ASN A 186 -18.73 12.27 -23.87
C ASN A 186 -18.64 12.67 -25.34
#